data_AF-A0A965PI61-F1
#
_entry.id   AF-A0A965PI61-F1
#
_cell.length_a   1.000
_cell.length_b   1.000
_cell.length_c   1.000
_cell.angle_alpha   90.00
_cell.angle_beta   90.00
_cell.angle_gamma   90.00
#
_symmetry.space_group_name_H-M   'P 1'
#
loop_
_entity.id
_entity.type
_entity.pdbx_description
1 polymer ?
#
loop_
_entity_poly.entity_id
_entity_poly.type
_entity_poly.pdbx_seq_one_letter_code
_entity_poly.pdbx_strand_id
1 'polypeptide(L)'
;MRWGAALLLLAAATGVQLPHLPSALPAAAITVEAPSVELQAKVAGVAAALKSANAADRALWASVWDKAATVVAGDAIATDVAFTDTRSLRTFTVLALDIAWRRLGGNQPGKYAGLREATEKALGDVVGLDVKPVTPELRARYAEACRAIAWAGIGRG
;
A
#
# COMPACT_ATOMS: atom_id res chain seq x y z
N MET A 1 28.60 18.72 3.60
CA MET A 1 27.48 19.36 4.33
C MET A 1 27.52 18.96 5.80
N ARG A 2 28.19 19.75 6.67
CA ARG A 2 28.32 19.48 8.11
C ARG A 2 27.85 20.66 8.98
N TRP A 3 27.19 21.65 8.38
CA TRP A 3 26.76 22.88 9.05
C TRP A 3 25.35 22.82 9.64
N GLY A 4 24.55 21.80 9.35
CA GLY A 4 23.18 21.67 9.86
C GLY A 4 23.08 21.24 11.33
N ALA A 5 24.02 20.43 11.81
CA ALA A 5 23.97 19.88 13.17
C ALA A 5 24.33 20.93 14.25
N ALA A 6 25.21 21.88 13.93
CA ALA A 6 25.62 22.92 14.88
C ALA A 6 24.51 23.96 15.16
N LEU A 7 23.67 24.26 14.17
CA LEU A 7 22.54 25.19 14.31
C LEU A 7 21.40 24.64 15.16
N LEU A 8 21.16 23.31 15.10
CA LEU A 8 20.13 22.65 15.91
C LEU A 8 20.49 22.60 17.40
N LEU A 9 21.77 22.51 17.74
CA LEU A 9 22.24 22.52 19.13
C LEU A 9 22.21 23.93 19.75
N LEU A 10 22.44 24.98 18.94
CA LEU A 10 22.32 26.37 19.38
C LEU A 10 20.87 26.81 19.65
N ALA A 11 19.91 26.31 18.86
CA ALA A 11 18.49 26.62 19.05
C ALA A 11 17.89 26.04 20.35
N ALA A 12 18.43 24.91 20.83
CA ALA A 12 17.99 24.31 22.10
C ALA A 12 18.43 25.11 23.34
N ALA A 13 19.48 25.94 23.23
CA ALA A 13 20.02 26.72 24.34
C ALA A 13 19.31 28.07 24.56
N THR A 14 18.53 28.56 23.59
CA THR A 14 17.88 29.89 23.64
C THR A 14 16.40 29.85 24.03
N GLY A 15 15.85 28.68 24.38
CA GLY A 15 14.43 28.55 24.77
C GLY A 15 13.43 28.87 23.66
N VAL A 16 13.88 28.91 22.41
CA VAL A 16 12.99 29.08 21.25
C VAL A 16 12.20 27.78 21.11
N GLN A 17 10.90 27.84 21.37
CA GLN A 17 9.99 26.74 21.07
C GLN A 17 10.17 26.37 19.60
N LEU A 18 10.75 25.19 19.35
CA LEU A 18 10.77 24.60 18.02
C LEU A 18 9.33 24.56 17.53
N PRO A 19 9.03 25.02 16.30
CA PRO A 19 7.69 24.91 15.75
C PRO A 19 7.29 23.44 15.83
N HIS A 20 6.30 23.15 16.69
CA HIS A 20 5.79 21.81 16.85
C HIS A 20 5.30 21.36 15.47
N LEU A 21 6.01 20.41 14.86
CA LEU A 21 5.43 19.68 13.73
C LEU A 21 4.14 19.07 14.28
N PRO A 22 2.97 19.32 13.64
CA PRO A 22 1.70 18.81 14.14
C PRO A 22 1.83 17.30 14.36
N SER A 23 1.66 16.87 15.61
CA SER A 23 2.08 15.53 16.08
C SER A 23 1.19 14.39 15.54
N ALA A 24 0.14 14.71 14.79
CA ALA A 24 -0.56 13.79 13.93
C ALA A 24 -1.35 14.64 12.94
N LEU A 25 -1.08 14.48 11.65
CA LEU A 25 -2.15 14.75 10.68
C LEU A 25 -3.28 13.77 11.02
N PRO A 26 -4.54 14.23 11.13
CA PRO A 26 -5.65 13.30 11.30
C PRO A 26 -5.55 12.27 10.19
N ALA A 27 -5.46 11.00 10.56
CA ALA A 27 -5.45 9.91 9.59
C ALA A 27 -6.72 10.07 8.76
N ALA A 28 -6.57 10.47 7.49
CA ALA A 28 -7.70 10.59 6.58
C ALA A 28 -8.44 9.24 6.61
N ALA A 29 -9.74 9.29 6.93
CA ALA A 29 -10.56 8.09 6.93
C ALA A 29 -10.49 7.49 5.53
N ILE A 30 -9.86 6.32 5.39
CA ILE A 30 -9.75 5.65 4.10
C ILE A 30 -11.11 5.02 3.82
N THR A 31 -11.93 5.74 3.06
CA THR A 31 -13.20 5.23 2.56
C THR A 31 -12.92 4.40 1.31
N VAL A 32 -12.71 3.10 1.49
CA VAL A 32 -12.62 2.15 0.38
C VAL A 32 -14.02 1.67 0.03
N GLU A 33 -14.42 1.82 -1.23
CA GLU A 33 -15.67 1.29 -1.76
C GLU A 33 -15.71 -0.24 -1.64
N ALA A 34 -16.88 -0.80 -1.36
CA ALA A 34 -17.03 -2.25 -1.25
C ALA A 34 -16.86 -2.91 -2.63
N PRO A 35 -15.96 -3.90 -2.78
CA PRO A 35 -15.75 -4.58 -4.05
C PRO A 35 -16.88 -5.57 -4.35
N SER A 36 -16.92 -6.08 -5.58
CA SER A 36 -17.88 -7.12 -5.98
C SER A 36 -17.78 -8.36 -5.08
N VAL A 37 -18.87 -9.13 -4.97
CA VAL A 37 -18.91 -10.36 -4.14
C VAL A 37 -17.81 -11.35 -4.55
N GLU A 38 -17.52 -11.45 -5.85
CA GLU A 38 -16.44 -12.30 -6.35
C GLU A 38 -15.07 -11.85 -5.82
N LEU A 39 -14.80 -10.54 -5.85
CA LEU A 39 -13.54 -10.00 -5.35
C LEU A 39 -13.42 -10.09 -3.83
N GLN A 40 -14.53 -9.92 -3.09
CA GLN A 40 -14.55 -10.15 -1.64
C GLN A 40 -14.08 -11.57 -1.31
N ALA A 41 -14.55 -12.58 -2.03
CA ALA A 41 -14.14 -13.96 -1.84
C ALA A 41 -12.63 -14.16 -2.11
N LYS A 42 -12.07 -13.49 -3.13
CA LYS A 42 -10.63 -13.57 -3.45
C LYS A 42 -9.75 -12.92 -2.38
N VAL A 43 -10.25 -11.90 -1.66
CA VAL A 43 -9.47 -11.18 -0.62
C VAL A 43 -9.78 -11.62 0.81
N ALA A 44 -10.68 -12.58 1.01
CA ALA A 44 -11.07 -13.07 2.34
C ALA A 44 -9.86 -13.55 3.18
N GLY A 45 -8.87 -14.20 2.55
CA GLY A 45 -7.65 -14.62 3.23
C GLY A 45 -6.82 -13.45 3.78
N VAL A 46 -6.85 -12.29 3.11
CA VAL A 46 -6.15 -11.08 3.57
C VAL A 46 -6.85 -10.50 4.80
N ALA A 47 -8.18 -10.44 4.79
CA ALA A 47 -8.96 -9.99 5.95
C ALA A 47 -8.71 -10.90 7.16
N ALA A 48 -8.69 -12.22 6.95
CA ALA A 48 -8.38 -13.19 8.00
C ALA A 48 -6.97 -13.02 8.58
N ALA A 49 -5.95 -12.84 7.73
CA ALA A 49 -4.57 -12.64 8.16
C ALA A 49 -4.36 -11.33 8.94
N LEU A 50 -5.13 -10.28 8.63
CA LEU A 50 -5.08 -8.98 9.30
C LEU A 50 -6.02 -8.86 10.50
N LYS A 51 -6.71 -9.94 10.89
CA LYS A 51 -7.65 -9.92 12.02
C LYS A 51 -7.00 -9.51 13.35
N SER A 52 -5.74 -9.87 13.55
CA SER A 52 -4.95 -9.50 14.75
C SER A 52 -4.13 -8.22 14.58
N ALA A 53 -4.21 -7.56 13.42
CA ALA A 53 -3.46 -6.33 13.18
C ALA A 53 -4.05 -5.16 13.99
N ASN A 54 -3.17 -4.28 14.48
CA ASN A 54 -3.60 -3.05 15.13
C ASN A 54 -4.18 -2.06 14.10
N ALA A 55 -4.87 -1.03 14.57
CA ALA A 55 -5.52 -0.05 13.69
C ALA A 55 -4.55 0.70 12.77
N ALA A 56 -3.34 1.01 13.25
CA ALA A 56 -2.33 1.74 12.47
C ALA A 56 -1.81 0.90 11.30
N ASP A 57 -1.49 -0.37 11.53
CA ASP A 57 -1.05 -1.31 10.50
C ASP A 57 -2.15 -1.55 9.46
N ARG A 58 -3.40 -1.64 9.90
CA ARG A 58 -4.54 -1.79 8.98
C ARG A 58 -4.77 -0.57 8.10
N ALA A 59 -4.67 0.62 8.69
CA ALA A 59 -4.75 1.88 7.96
C ALA A 59 -3.60 2.02 6.96
N LEU A 60 -2.37 1.69 7.37
CA LEU A 60 -1.22 1.68 6.48
C LEU A 60 -1.41 0.71 5.32
N TRP A 61 -1.82 -0.53 5.60
CA TRP A 61 -2.09 -1.55 4.59
C TRP A 61 -3.11 -1.05 3.57
N ALA A 62 -4.28 -0.60 4.04
CA ALA A 62 -5.31 -0.07 3.17
C ALA A 62 -4.81 1.11 2.32
N SER A 63 -4.05 2.04 2.91
CA SER A 63 -3.51 3.19 2.21
C SER A 63 -2.54 2.84 1.10
N VAL A 64 -1.68 1.85 1.33
CA VAL A 64 -0.68 1.42 0.34
C VAL A 64 -1.36 0.82 -0.87
N TRP A 65 -2.33 -0.06 -0.64
CA TRP A 65 -3.05 -0.73 -1.71
C TRP A 65 -3.96 0.21 -2.49
N ASP A 66 -4.64 1.14 -1.82
CA ASP A 66 -5.45 2.16 -2.50
C ASP A 66 -4.59 3.07 -3.39
N LYS A 67 -3.45 3.56 -2.88
CA LYS A 67 -2.50 4.34 -3.68
C LYS A 67 -1.89 3.55 -4.82
N ALA A 68 -1.60 2.26 -4.61
CA ALA A 68 -1.11 1.39 -5.67
C ALA A 68 -2.14 1.26 -6.81
N ALA A 69 -3.43 1.17 -6.48
CA ALA A 69 -4.50 1.21 -7.46
C ALA A 69 -4.52 2.54 -8.23
N THR A 70 -4.38 3.68 -7.53
CA THR A 70 -4.34 5.01 -8.16
C THR A 70 -3.17 5.16 -9.11
N VAL A 71 -1.96 4.75 -8.71
CA VAL A 71 -0.75 4.85 -9.56
C VAL A 71 -0.90 4.00 -10.81
N VAL A 72 -1.33 2.75 -10.67
CA VAL A 72 -1.49 1.85 -11.82
C VAL A 72 -2.62 2.31 -12.73
N ALA A 73 -3.73 2.83 -12.20
CA ALA A 73 -4.78 3.42 -13.02
C ALA A 73 -4.31 4.66 -13.78
N GLY A 74 -3.48 5.52 -13.15
CA GLY A 74 -2.94 6.73 -13.75
C GLY A 74 -1.95 6.51 -14.90
N ASP A 75 -1.27 5.36 -14.92
CA ASP A 75 -0.37 4.96 -16.02
C ASP A 75 -1.09 4.90 -17.38
N ALA A 76 -2.41 4.72 -17.40
CA ALA A 76 -3.20 4.69 -18.63
C ALA A 76 -3.18 6.02 -19.43
N ILE A 77 -2.90 7.13 -18.75
CA ILE A 77 -2.92 8.48 -19.34
C ILE A 77 -1.54 9.15 -19.26
N ALA A 78 -0.51 8.40 -18.85
CA ALA A 78 0.86 8.90 -18.79
C ALA A 78 1.47 8.97 -20.19
N THR A 79 2.34 9.95 -20.42
CA THR A 79 3.12 10.07 -21.66
C THR A 79 4.13 8.95 -21.81
N ASP A 80 4.69 8.49 -20.69
CA ASP A 80 5.63 7.36 -20.62
C ASP A 80 4.95 6.19 -19.90
N VAL A 81 4.84 5.05 -20.59
CA VAL A 81 4.23 3.83 -20.02
C VAL A 81 5.23 3.18 -19.06
N ALA A 82 4.92 3.23 -17.76
CA ALA A 82 5.73 2.63 -16.71
C ALA A 82 5.46 1.12 -16.56
N PHE A 83 4.23 0.68 -16.82
CA PHE A 83 3.82 -0.72 -16.68
C PHE A 83 3.62 -1.38 -18.04
N THR A 84 4.67 -2.04 -18.55
CA THR A 84 4.65 -2.68 -19.88
C THR A 84 4.15 -4.11 -19.85
N ASP A 85 4.49 -4.87 -18.80
CA ASP A 85 4.09 -6.26 -18.61
C ASP A 85 3.78 -6.59 -17.13
N THR A 86 3.20 -7.76 -16.87
CA THR A 86 2.87 -8.18 -15.50
C THR A 86 4.09 -8.30 -14.56
N ARG A 87 5.33 -8.38 -15.07
CA ARG A 87 6.53 -8.35 -14.23
C ARG A 87 6.80 -6.95 -13.70
N SER A 88 6.57 -5.91 -14.51
CA SER A 88 6.66 -4.51 -14.07
C SER A 88 5.66 -4.21 -12.95
N LEU A 89 4.41 -4.69 -13.07
CA LEU A 89 3.40 -4.58 -12.02
C LEU A 89 3.83 -5.31 -10.74
N ARG A 90 4.30 -6.56 -10.86
CA ARG A 90 4.79 -7.34 -9.70
C ARG A 90 5.96 -6.66 -9.01
N THR A 91 6.90 -6.11 -9.79
CA THR A 91 8.05 -5.36 -9.26
C THR A 91 7.58 -4.13 -8.50
N PHE A 92 6.62 -3.39 -9.05
CA PHE A 92 6.00 -2.26 -8.37
C PHE A 92 5.30 -2.67 -7.07
N THR A 93 4.50 -3.74 -7.07
CA THR A 93 3.85 -4.25 -5.85
C THR A 93 4.87 -4.54 -4.76
N VAL A 94 5.95 -5.25 -5.11
CA VAL A 94 7.01 -5.61 -4.16
C VAL A 94 7.70 -4.37 -3.61
N LEU A 95 8.05 -3.40 -4.47
CA LEU A 95 8.68 -2.15 -4.05
C LEU A 95 7.76 -1.29 -3.17
N ALA A 96 6.48 -1.18 -3.53
CA ALA A 96 5.48 -0.42 -2.78
C ALA A 96 5.33 -0.99 -1.35
N LEU A 97 5.20 -2.33 -1.23
CA LEU A 97 5.16 -3.00 0.07
C LEU A 97 6.50 -2.90 0.81
N ASP A 98 7.63 -3.02 0.11
CA ASP A 98 8.94 -2.90 0.74
C ASP A 98 9.12 -1.54 1.43
N ILE A 99 8.78 -0.46 0.71
CA ILE A 99 8.92 0.89 1.22
C ILE A 99 7.89 1.15 2.30
N ALA A 100 6.60 1.00 1.99
CA ALA A 100 5.56 1.47 2.88
C ALA A 100 5.31 0.53 4.05
N TRP A 101 5.24 -0.79 3.80
CA TRP A 101 4.95 -1.76 4.85
C TRP A 101 6.17 -2.03 5.73
N ARG A 102 7.29 -2.40 5.11
CA ARG A 102 8.49 -2.80 5.86
C ARG A 102 9.27 -1.62 6.39
N ARG A 103 9.67 -0.67 5.54
CA ARG A 103 10.57 0.43 5.95
C ARG A 103 9.85 1.51 6.73
N LEU A 104 8.70 2.00 6.25
CA LEU A 104 7.95 3.07 6.92
C LEU A 104 7.08 2.53 8.07
N GLY A 105 6.40 1.39 7.85
CA GLY A 105 5.57 0.76 8.87
C GLY A 105 6.32 -0.08 9.90
N GLY A 106 7.60 -0.39 9.68
CA GLY A 106 8.37 -1.26 10.56
C GLY A 106 7.89 -2.72 10.58
N ASN A 107 7.03 -3.12 9.64
CA ASN A 107 6.42 -4.45 9.61
C ASN A 107 7.37 -5.47 8.98
N GLN A 108 7.99 -6.31 9.81
CA GLN A 108 8.90 -7.34 9.35
C GLN A 108 8.16 -8.44 8.56
N PRO A 109 8.85 -9.10 7.60
CA PRO A 109 8.31 -10.29 6.95
C PRO A 109 7.81 -11.30 7.98
N GLY A 110 6.61 -11.83 7.77
CA GLY A 110 5.99 -12.81 8.67
C GLY A 110 5.34 -12.24 9.93
N LYS A 111 5.33 -10.91 10.15
CA LYS A 111 4.60 -10.28 11.28
C LYS A 111 3.14 -10.75 11.39
N TYR A 112 2.48 -10.92 10.23
CA TYR A 112 1.14 -11.48 10.13
C TYR A 112 1.19 -12.78 9.33
N ALA A 113 0.93 -13.89 10.01
CA ALA A 113 0.97 -15.23 9.41
C ALA A 113 -0.05 -15.33 8.27
N GLY A 114 0.38 -15.87 7.12
CA GLY A 114 -0.48 -16.08 5.96
C GLY A 114 -0.79 -14.84 5.12
N LEU A 115 -0.39 -13.63 5.56
CA LEU A 115 -0.72 -12.39 4.85
C LEU A 115 -0.09 -12.34 3.46
N ARG A 116 1.16 -12.78 3.34
CA ARG A 116 1.89 -12.81 2.08
C ARG A 116 1.18 -13.73 1.09
N GLU A 117 0.94 -14.97 1.50
CA GLU A 117 0.34 -16.02 0.69
C GLU A 117 -1.07 -15.64 0.26
N ALA A 118 -1.87 -15.07 1.17
CA ALA A 118 -3.21 -14.58 0.86
C ALA A 118 -3.20 -13.45 -0.16
N THR A 119 -2.24 -12.52 -0.04
CA THR A 119 -2.10 -11.38 -0.95
C THR A 119 -1.65 -11.82 -2.34
N GLU A 120 -0.64 -12.70 -2.41
CA GLU A 120 -0.14 -13.26 -3.67
C GLU A 120 -1.23 -14.07 -4.37
N LYS A 121 -2.02 -14.85 -3.62
CA LYS A 121 -3.17 -15.57 -4.15
C LYS A 121 -4.23 -14.61 -4.70
N ALA A 122 -4.62 -13.59 -3.95
CA ALA A 122 -5.64 -12.63 -4.38
C ALA A 122 -5.24 -11.93 -5.68
N LEU A 123 -4.00 -11.48 -5.81
CA LEU A 123 -3.48 -10.89 -7.05
C LEU A 123 -3.38 -11.93 -8.18
N GLY A 124 -2.91 -13.15 -7.88
CA GLY A 124 -2.80 -14.23 -8.85
C GLY A 124 -4.16 -14.63 -9.45
N ASP A 125 -5.20 -14.69 -8.62
CA ASP A 125 -6.57 -15.05 -9.04
C ASP A 125 -7.24 -13.98 -9.92
N VAL A 126 -6.73 -12.74 -9.92
CA VAL A 126 -7.29 -11.62 -10.71
C VAL A 126 -6.44 -11.31 -11.94
N VAL A 127 -5.12 -11.25 -11.77
CA VAL A 127 -4.16 -10.82 -12.80
C VAL A 127 -3.60 -12.02 -13.57
N GLY A 128 -3.56 -13.19 -12.96
CA GLY A 128 -2.86 -14.38 -13.47
C GLY A 128 -1.37 -14.37 -13.13
N LEU A 129 -0.73 -15.53 -13.31
CA LEU A 129 0.70 -15.71 -13.01
C LEU A 129 1.61 -15.51 -14.23
N ASP A 130 1.04 -15.63 -15.42
CA ASP A 130 1.74 -15.53 -16.70
C ASP A 130 2.31 -14.14 -16.95
N VAL A 131 3.44 -14.12 -17.66
CA VAL A 131 4.02 -12.88 -18.19
C VAL A 131 3.25 -12.48 -19.43
N LYS A 132 2.53 -11.36 -19.35
CA LYS A 132 1.73 -10.81 -20.46
C LYS A 132 1.78 -9.29 -20.48
N PRO A 133 1.57 -8.66 -21.64
CA PRO A 133 1.47 -7.21 -21.74
C PRO A 133 0.39 -6.64 -20.82
N VAL A 134 0.64 -5.45 -20.27
CA VAL A 134 -0.37 -4.72 -19.50
C VAL A 134 -1.32 -4.02 -20.47
N THR A 135 -2.45 -4.68 -20.74
CA THR A 135 -3.56 -4.06 -21.48
C THR A 135 -4.36 -3.14 -20.57
N PRO A 136 -5.20 -2.23 -21.12
CA PRO A 136 -6.09 -1.40 -20.32
C PRO A 136 -6.98 -2.22 -19.37
N GLU A 137 -7.47 -3.37 -19.82
CA GLU A 137 -8.33 -4.26 -19.03
C GLU A 137 -7.53 -4.96 -17.92
N LEU A 138 -6.28 -5.35 -18.19
CA LEU A 138 -5.41 -5.93 -17.17
C LEU A 138 -5.05 -4.89 -16.10
N ARG A 139 -4.76 -3.66 -16.52
CA ARG A 139 -4.50 -2.54 -15.62
C ARG A 139 -5.70 -2.26 -14.73
N ALA A 140 -6.91 -2.19 -15.31
CA ALA A 140 -8.15 -1.99 -14.57
C ALA A 140 -8.38 -3.10 -13.53
N ARG A 141 -8.23 -4.38 -13.93
CA ARG A 141 -8.34 -5.52 -13.01
C ARG A 141 -7.30 -5.50 -11.90
N TYR A 142 -6.05 -5.13 -12.20
CA TYR A 142 -5.02 -4.98 -11.18
C TYR A 142 -5.39 -3.89 -10.18
N ALA A 143 -5.86 -2.73 -10.65
CA ALA A 143 -6.29 -1.64 -9.78
C ALA A 143 -7.49 -2.04 -8.91
N GLU A 144 -8.45 -2.77 -9.49
CA GLU A 144 -9.61 -3.30 -8.76
C GLU A 144 -9.20 -4.30 -7.67
N ALA A 145 -8.26 -5.22 -7.99
CA ALA A 145 -7.69 -6.13 -7.01
C ALA A 145 -7.00 -5.38 -5.86
N CYS A 146 -6.23 -4.33 -6.18
CA CYS A 146 -5.59 -3.51 -5.17
C CYS A 146 -6.61 -2.84 -4.25
N ARG A 147 -7.70 -2.26 -4.79
CA ARG A 147 -8.78 -1.69 -3.97
C ARG A 147 -9.47 -2.75 -3.11
N ALA A 148 -9.72 -3.94 -3.65
CA ALA A 148 -10.29 -5.04 -2.87
C ALA A 148 -9.36 -5.47 -1.71
N ILE A 149 -8.05 -5.54 -1.94
CA ILE A 149 -7.06 -5.83 -0.89
C ILE A 149 -7.02 -4.71 0.15
N ALA A 150 -7.14 -3.45 -0.26
CA ALA A 150 -7.26 -2.31 0.65
C ALA A 150 -8.51 -2.42 1.53
N TRP A 151 -9.64 -2.78 0.91
CA TRP A 151 -10.92 -2.99 1.59
C TRP A 151 -10.85 -4.13 2.63
N ALA A 152 -10.17 -5.23 2.30
CA ALA A 152 -9.92 -6.31 3.26
C ALA A 152 -9.12 -5.82 4.48
N GLY A 153 -8.16 -4.91 4.26
CA GLY A 153 -7.33 -4.31 5.31
C GLY A 153 -8.10 -3.50 6.35
N ILE A 154 -9.19 -2.83 5.96
CA ILE A 154 -9.99 -2.03 6.90
C ILE A 154 -10.97 -2.88 7.75
N GLY A 155 -11.11 -4.18 7.48
CA GLY A 155 -11.89 -5.10 8.32
C GLY A 155 -13.33 -5.28 7.97
N ARG A 156 -13.65 -5.12 6.70
CA ARG A 156 -15.02 -5.30 6.23
C ARG A 156 -15.26 -6.67 5.60
N GLY A 157 -14.28 -7.58 5.68
CA GLY A 157 -14.36 -8.97 5.20
C GLY A 157 -14.12 -10.00 6.29
#